data_AF-A0A2A5AL72-F1
#
_entry.id   AF-A0A2A5AL72-F1
#
_cell.length_a   1.000
_cell.length_b   1.000
_cell.length_c   1.000
_cell.angle_alpha   90.00
_cell.angle_beta   90.00
_cell.angle_gamma   90.00
#
_symmetry.space_group_name_H-M   'P 1'
#
loop_
_entity.id
_entity.type
_entity.pdbx_description
1 polymer ?
#
loop_
_entity_poly.entity_id
_entity_poly.type
_entity_poly.pdbx_seq_one_letter_code
_entity_poly.pdbx_strand_id
1 'polypeptide(L)'
;MNTVSFFHKNNRGSSLFVVFGIISVLFILGVSFLYMTRQQIAVIRKTESRLRARYLAESGVEKAIHKLKQEFLNELVYSEKDKNNELSFEINNSLYDLIEITRAENYQRVMTFREDELEENGKVTVLIEAIEVSSNEFSTFIDYQEKIPANLKVHQKPRNAKDISSLEPLGGISARLRFTSCGEWGSVKNCIELVKTLQVTDITPPAPDHTLFIHSTKKEKIQRGKFELSNLTLPPVIVKLIFRLSQQIKETLGFEIGEDKNKTLNILDSLNKAFSDTFNSKGTKDSIEIISQLSSKTSDDDISETVDNIILSLNPRNWGRIRTNGRLDIDMPFFAADDIINYFAEAGSWRDLPEVGYLFHDNRLHDPYMSVYTHYEGLIYKKYRKIYPSQYGITEPEDVPPEQYTINTRLEYPKRYKQKYDIQNLKRYEEFGMQIANEKYLKKETLIGTKEVPFQLNGIWHFKEGVEIGGYFTGRGTIISDKAIEVNSSLIKANEHSSLSLVSLWNEVILTEQDLLIQAAVYARKGLKKRGCDKVFILGNLVVEELKRSQMPSDFSCRFDYNIKNHMVDNIFGNVPDKFLYYRSLKKINHLDLLDGMSTVPKL
;
A
#
# COMPACT_ATOMS: atom_id res chain seq x y z
N MET A 1 -13.73 124.35 6.55
CA MET A 1 -13.02 123.06 6.38
C MET A 1 -13.26 122.25 7.64
N ASN A 2 -14.22 121.33 7.60
CA ASN A 2 -14.65 120.62 8.82
C ASN A 2 -14.13 119.17 8.79
N THR A 3 -13.14 118.93 9.64
CA THR A 3 -12.94 117.69 10.41
C THR A 3 -13.80 116.48 9.99
N VAL A 4 -13.26 115.65 9.08
CA VAL A 4 -13.75 114.29 8.89
C VAL A 4 -13.38 113.48 10.13
N SER A 5 -14.39 113.12 10.94
CA SER A 5 -14.19 112.28 12.11
C SER A 5 -13.79 110.87 11.70
N PHE A 6 -12.60 110.45 12.16
CA PHE A 6 -12.16 109.06 12.05
C PHE A 6 -13.04 108.20 12.95
N PHE A 7 -14.14 107.66 12.41
CA PHE A 7 -14.90 106.62 13.09
C PHE A 7 -14.05 105.35 13.13
N HIS A 8 -13.34 105.12 14.25
CA HIS A 8 -12.85 103.80 14.63
C HIS A 8 -14.03 102.87 14.83
N LYS A 9 -14.52 102.27 13.74
CA LYS A 9 -15.56 101.24 13.80
C LYS A 9 -14.99 100.06 14.59
N ASN A 10 -15.66 99.67 15.65
CA ASN A 10 -15.16 98.74 16.65
C ASN A 10 -15.14 97.30 16.10
N ASN A 11 -14.10 96.97 15.31
CA ASN A 11 -13.95 95.70 14.58
C ASN A 11 -13.84 94.45 15.46
N ARG A 12 -13.89 94.59 16.79
CA ARG A 12 -13.91 93.46 17.75
C ARG A 12 -15.12 92.54 17.55
N GLY A 13 -16.26 93.06 17.07
CA GLY A 13 -17.44 92.25 16.77
C GLY A 13 -17.32 91.44 15.49
N SER A 14 -16.80 92.03 14.41
CA SER A 14 -16.62 91.33 13.12
C SER A 14 -15.52 90.28 13.18
N SER A 15 -14.42 90.53 13.89
CA SER A 15 -13.39 89.52 14.15
C SER A 15 -13.95 88.33 14.95
N LEU A 16 -14.84 88.57 15.92
CA LEU A 16 -15.50 87.51 16.69
C LEU A 16 -16.31 86.58 15.78
N PHE A 17 -17.11 87.14 14.87
CA PHE A 17 -17.89 86.36 13.90
C PHE A 17 -17.01 85.54 12.95
N VAL A 18 -15.89 86.08 12.49
CA VAL A 18 -14.92 85.33 11.65
C VAL A 18 -14.30 84.16 12.45
N VAL A 19 -13.91 84.39 13.70
CA VAL A 19 -13.38 83.34 14.59
C VAL A 19 -14.43 82.26 14.87
N PHE A 20 -15.68 82.63 15.19
CA PHE A 20 -16.77 81.67 15.35
C PHE A 20 -17.10 80.91 14.06
N GLY A 21 -17.01 81.54 12.89
CA GLY A 21 -17.15 80.89 11.59
C GLY A 21 -16.06 79.84 11.35
N ILE A 22 -14.80 80.20 11.59
CA ILE A 22 -13.65 79.28 11.47
C ILE A 22 -13.78 78.11 12.45
N ILE A 23 -14.12 78.37 13.73
CA ILE A 23 -14.34 77.33 14.73
C ILE A 23 -15.49 76.41 14.33
N SER A 24 -16.59 76.96 13.79
CA SER A 24 -17.74 76.15 13.34
C SER A 24 -17.39 75.25 12.16
N VAL A 25 -16.64 75.77 11.18
CA VAL A 25 -16.13 74.97 10.04
C VAL A 25 -15.17 73.88 10.51
N LEU A 26 -14.23 74.21 11.41
CA LEU A 26 -13.31 73.23 12.00
C LEU A 26 -14.05 72.15 12.81
N PHE A 27 -15.10 72.52 13.54
CA PHE A 27 -15.95 71.58 14.28
C PHE A 27 -16.71 70.63 13.35
N ILE A 28 -17.35 71.16 12.29
CA ILE A 28 -18.04 70.35 11.27
C ILE A 28 -17.06 69.39 10.57
N LEU A 29 -15.87 69.86 10.22
CA LEU A 29 -14.81 69.03 9.62
C LEU A 29 -14.32 67.95 10.59
N GLY A 30 -14.09 68.28 11.86
CA GLY A 30 -13.66 67.34 12.89
C GLY A 30 -14.68 66.24 13.17
N VAL A 31 -15.96 66.60 13.30
CA VAL A 31 -17.06 65.63 13.48
C VAL A 31 -17.22 64.75 12.23
N SER A 32 -17.14 65.33 11.03
CA SER A 32 -17.22 64.59 9.76
C SER A 32 -16.06 63.60 9.60
N PHE A 33 -14.84 64.01 9.97
CA PHE A 33 -13.66 63.15 9.97
C PHE A 33 -13.83 61.97 10.94
N LEU A 34 -14.21 62.24 12.20
CA LEU A 34 -14.48 61.17 13.19
C LEU A 34 -15.58 60.20 12.73
N TYR A 35 -16.62 60.70 12.06
CA TYR A 35 -17.68 59.87 11.50
C TYR A 35 -17.17 58.97 10.36
N MET A 36 -16.44 59.54 9.39
CA MET A 36 -15.80 58.76 8.32
C MET A 36 -14.84 57.71 8.88
N THR A 37 -13.98 58.07 9.84
CA THR A 37 -13.03 57.13 10.45
C THR A 37 -13.76 55.97 11.16
N ARG A 38 -14.84 56.26 11.91
CA ARG A 38 -15.67 55.20 12.54
C ARG A 38 -16.32 54.29 11.50
N GLN A 39 -16.86 54.84 10.41
CA GLN A 39 -17.42 54.04 9.32
C GLN A 39 -16.36 53.17 8.63
N GLN A 40 -15.19 53.73 8.32
CA GLN A 40 -14.08 52.97 7.72
C GLN A 40 -13.62 51.84 8.62
N ILE A 41 -13.43 52.07 9.92
CA ILE A 41 -13.06 51.01 10.88
C ILE A 41 -14.14 49.92 10.94
N ALA A 42 -15.43 50.28 10.93
CA ALA A 42 -16.53 49.31 10.92
C ALA A 42 -16.56 48.48 9.62
N VAL A 43 -16.33 49.11 8.47
CA VAL A 43 -16.24 48.44 7.16
C VAL A 43 -15.03 47.52 7.09
N ILE A 44 -13.86 47.96 7.56
CA ILE A 44 -12.64 47.16 7.63
C ILE A 44 -12.87 45.92 8.49
N ARG A 45 -13.35 46.08 9.74
CA ARG A 45 -13.65 44.94 10.64
C ARG A 45 -14.65 43.96 10.02
N LYS A 46 -15.74 44.46 9.41
CA LYS A 46 -16.74 43.60 8.75
C LYS A 46 -16.17 42.86 7.54
N THR A 47 -15.24 43.48 6.80
CA THR A 47 -14.55 42.87 5.66
C THR A 47 -13.54 41.82 6.13
N GLU A 48 -12.79 42.11 7.19
CA GLU A 48 -11.85 41.20 7.83
C GLU A 48 -12.56 39.94 8.38
N SER A 49 -13.62 40.09 9.17
CA SER A 49 -14.42 38.96 9.67
C SER A 49 -15.01 38.11 8.53
N ARG A 50 -15.38 38.74 7.40
CA ARG A 50 -15.87 38.03 6.21
C ARG A 50 -14.78 37.27 5.47
N LEU A 51 -13.56 37.80 5.45
CA LEU A 51 -12.38 37.12 4.89
C LEU A 51 -11.96 35.95 5.79
N ARG A 52 -11.89 36.13 7.12
CA ARG A 52 -11.64 35.04 8.08
C ARG A 52 -12.67 33.92 7.94
N ALA A 53 -13.96 34.25 7.98
CA ALA A 53 -15.05 33.28 7.76
C ALA A 53 -14.95 32.56 6.39
N ARG A 54 -14.40 33.21 5.35
CA ARG A 54 -14.12 32.55 4.06
C ARG A 54 -12.97 31.55 4.18
N TYR A 55 -11.83 31.97 4.71
CA TYR A 55 -10.66 31.11 4.83
C TYR A 55 -10.92 29.94 5.77
N LEU A 56 -11.71 30.13 6.84
CA LEU A 56 -12.20 29.05 7.69
C LEU A 56 -13.04 28.04 6.91
N ALA A 57 -13.92 28.49 6.02
CA ALA A 57 -14.69 27.60 5.16
C ALA A 57 -13.77 26.81 4.19
N GLU A 58 -12.78 27.47 3.58
CA GLU A 58 -11.81 26.86 2.65
C GLU A 58 -10.91 25.83 3.38
N SER A 59 -10.32 26.19 4.53
CA SER A 59 -9.55 25.28 5.39
C SER A 59 -10.38 24.10 5.92
N GLY A 60 -11.66 24.32 6.21
CA GLY A 60 -12.58 23.25 6.59
C GLY A 60 -12.74 22.19 5.50
N VAL A 61 -12.80 22.58 4.23
CA VAL A 61 -12.89 21.63 3.11
C VAL A 61 -11.61 20.80 2.99
N GLU A 62 -10.43 21.43 3.02
CA GLU A 62 -9.17 20.68 2.92
C GLU A 62 -8.97 19.75 4.13
N LYS A 63 -9.38 20.15 5.33
CA LYS A 63 -9.37 19.29 6.52
C LYS A 63 -10.39 18.14 6.44
N ALA A 64 -11.56 18.37 5.86
CA ALA A 64 -12.56 17.33 5.59
C ALA A 64 -12.06 16.31 4.55
N ILE A 65 -11.39 16.79 3.49
CA ILE A 65 -10.74 15.94 2.48
C ILE A 65 -9.61 15.12 3.11
N HIS A 66 -8.80 15.71 3.99
CA HIS A 66 -7.75 14.97 4.70
C HIS A 66 -8.34 13.85 5.56
N LYS A 67 -9.38 14.12 6.36
CA LYS A 67 -10.10 13.09 7.15
C LYS A 67 -10.70 12.01 6.23
N LEU A 68 -11.29 12.37 5.10
CA LEU A 68 -11.85 11.41 4.14
C LEU A 68 -10.77 10.55 3.46
N LYS A 69 -9.60 11.12 3.12
CA LYS A 69 -8.43 10.36 2.64
C LYS A 69 -7.90 9.37 3.70
N GLN A 70 -7.99 9.71 4.99
CA GLN A 70 -7.60 8.81 6.09
C GLN A 70 -8.52 7.59 6.24
N GLU A 71 -9.82 7.69 5.92
CA GLU A 71 -10.74 6.53 5.99
C GLU A 71 -10.28 5.37 5.09
N PHE A 72 -9.70 5.67 3.92
CA PHE A 72 -9.13 4.69 2.98
C PHE A 72 -7.76 4.12 3.39
N LEU A 73 -7.22 4.53 4.55
CA LEU A 73 -6.03 3.91 5.15
C LEU A 73 -6.39 2.89 6.24
N ASN A 74 -7.67 2.84 6.64
CA ASN A 74 -8.18 1.91 7.65
C ASN A 74 -8.60 0.59 6.99
N GLU A 75 -8.55 -0.51 7.75
CA GLU A 75 -9.08 -1.81 7.33
C GLU A 75 -10.63 -1.76 7.28
N LEU A 76 -11.24 -2.52 6.36
CA LEU A 76 -12.71 -2.62 6.26
C LEU A 76 -13.29 -3.41 7.44
N VAL A 77 -12.58 -4.44 7.89
CA VAL A 77 -12.96 -5.31 8.99
C VAL A 77 -11.81 -5.34 9.98
N TYR A 78 -12.06 -4.90 11.21
CA TYR A 78 -11.10 -4.99 12.30
C TYR A 78 -11.55 -6.05 13.33
N SER A 79 -10.58 -6.70 13.97
CA SER A 79 -10.87 -7.64 15.05
C SER A 79 -10.83 -6.92 16.40
N GLU A 80 -11.97 -6.85 17.09
CA GLU A 80 -12.02 -6.46 18.49
C GLU A 80 -12.04 -7.71 19.39
N LYS A 81 -11.61 -7.54 20.64
CA LYS A 81 -11.78 -8.56 21.68
C LYS A 81 -13.02 -8.21 22.48
N ASP A 82 -14.04 -9.05 22.42
CA ASP A 82 -15.20 -8.91 23.29
C ASP A 82 -14.78 -9.15 24.76
N LYS A 83 -15.67 -8.80 25.70
CA LYS A 83 -15.49 -8.91 27.15
C LYS A 83 -15.17 -10.34 27.62
N ASN A 84 -15.52 -11.34 26.81
CA ASN A 84 -15.19 -12.75 27.02
C ASN A 84 -13.80 -13.16 26.48
N ASN A 85 -13.01 -12.20 25.97
CA ASN A 85 -11.70 -12.38 25.33
C ASN A 85 -11.76 -13.18 23.99
N GLU A 86 -12.97 -13.37 23.45
CA GLU A 86 -13.22 -13.92 22.11
C GLU A 86 -13.02 -12.83 21.05
N LEU A 87 -12.56 -13.23 19.85
CA LEU A 87 -12.34 -12.31 18.73
C LEU A 87 -13.64 -12.10 17.95
N SER A 88 -14.23 -10.91 18.09
CA SER A 88 -15.32 -10.43 17.26
C SER A 88 -14.77 -9.64 16.06
N PHE A 89 -15.44 -9.76 14.91
CA PHE A 89 -15.11 -8.97 13.71
C PHE A 89 -16.15 -7.86 13.56
N GLU A 90 -15.70 -6.61 13.55
CA GLU A 90 -16.55 -5.44 13.32
C GLU A 90 -16.26 -4.82 11.94
N ILE A 91 -17.19 -4.02 11.42
CA ILE A 91 -17.07 -3.35 10.13
C ILE A 91 -16.85 -1.86 10.34
N ASN A 92 -15.83 -1.32 9.67
CA ASN A 92 -15.64 0.10 9.50
C ASN A 92 -16.72 0.67 8.54
N ASN A 93 -17.87 1.08 9.09
CA ASN A 93 -18.96 1.66 8.31
C ASN A 93 -18.53 2.92 7.54
N SER A 94 -17.66 3.77 8.11
CA SER A 94 -17.16 4.99 7.44
C SER A 94 -16.46 4.71 6.11
N LEU A 95 -15.71 3.60 6.04
CA LEU A 95 -15.11 3.12 4.79
C LEU A 95 -16.16 2.39 3.93
N TYR A 96 -16.98 1.52 4.52
CA TYR A 96 -17.99 0.74 3.80
C TYR A 96 -18.94 1.62 2.99
N ASP A 97 -19.39 2.74 3.57
CA ASP A 97 -20.28 3.71 2.93
C ASP A 97 -19.65 4.46 1.73
N LEU A 98 -18.34 4.36 1.56
CA LEU A 98 -17.57 4.94 0.45
C LEU A 98 -17.11 3.91 -0.60
N ILE A 99 -17.17 2.60 -0.29
CA ILE A 99 -16.68 1.53 -1.18
C ILE A 99 -17.78 0.63 -1.74
N GLU A 100 -18.99 0.64 -1.18
CA GLU A 100 -20.15 -0.05 -1.75
C GLU A 100 -21.01 0.97 -2.51
N ILE A 101 -21.45 0.61 -3.72
CA ILE A 101 -22.01 1.57 -4.68
C ILE A 101 -23.37 2.15 -4.24
N THR A 102 -24.23 1.33 -3.67
CA THR A 102 -25.59 1.70 -3.23
C THR A 102 -25.56 2.64 -2.02
N ARG A 103 -24.63 2.42 -1.09
CA ARG A 103 -24.31 3.34 0.00
C ARG A 103 -23.66 4.61 -0.50
N ALA A 104 -22.70 4.50 -1.43
CA ALA A 104 -22.04 5.65 -2.02
C ALA A 104 -23.03 6.58 -2.75
N GLU A 105 -24.03 6.04 -3.45
CA GLU A 105 -25.13 6.81 -4.08
C GLU A 105 -25.92 7.66 -3.07
N ASN A 106 -26.01 7.21 -1.82
CA ASN A 106 -26.74 7.88 -0.74
C ASN A 106 -25.80 8.53 0.29
N TYR A 107 -24.50 8.65 -0.02
CA TYR A 107 -23.50 9.11 0.94
C TYR A 107 -23.66 10.59 1.27
N GLN A 108 -23.99 10.87 2.53
CA GLN A 108 -23.97 12.19 3.13
C GLN A 108 -23.27 12.16 4.49
N ARG A 109 -22.30 13.06 4.71
CA ARG A 109 -21.58 13.17 5.99
C ARG A 109 -21.39 14.63 6.39
N VAL A 110 -21.82 14.97 7.60
CA VAL A 110 -21.57 16.28 8.21
C VAL A 110 -20.34 16.19 9.13
N MET A 111 -19.35 17.03 8.87
CA MET A 111 -18.19 17.23 9.73
C MET A 111 -18.25 18.61 10.37
N THR A 112 -18.27 18.66 11.70
CA THR A 112 -18.18 19.92 12.47
C THR A 112 -16.82 19.99 13.14
N PHE A 113 -16.07 21.03 12.82
CA PHE A 113 -14.79 21.36 13.47
C PHE A 113 -15.08 22.39 14.57
N ARG A 114 -14.60 22.11 15.78
CA ARG A 114 -14.88 22.96 16.95
C ARG A 114 -14.05 24.25 16.89
N GLU A 115 -14.48 25.21 17.71
CA GLU A 115 -13.65 26.36 18.07
C GLU A 115 -12.27 25.86 18.52
N ASP A 116 -11.22 26.59 18.12
CA ASP A 116 -9.80 26.31 18.36
C ASP A 116 -9.20 25.15 17.52
N GLU A 117 -9.98 24.38 16.76
CA GLU A 117 -9.47 23.29 15.91
C GLU A 117 -8.87 23.79 14.56
N LEU A 118 -9.01 25.09 14.25
CA LEU A 118 -8.53 25.76 13.04
C LEU A 118 -8.08 27.21 13.32
N GLU A 119 -8.89 27.99 14.04
CA GLU A 119 -8.58 29.35 14.54
C GLU A 119 -9.38 29.58 15.84
N GLU A 120 -8.84 30.33 16.79
CA GLU A 120 -9.51 30.60 18.09
C GLU A 120 -10.85 31.31 17.87
N ASN A 121 -11.95 30.80 18.45
CA ASN A 121 -13.33 31.30 18.23
C ASN A 121 -13.88 31.14 16.78
N GLY A 122 -13.22 30.35 15.92
CA GLY A 122 -13.71 30.02 14.58
C GLY A 122 -14.44 28.67 14.55
N LYS A 123 -15.70 28.66 14.11
CA LYS A 123 -16.49 27.42 13.95
C LYS A 123 -16.68 27.08 12.47
N VAL A 124 -16.53 25.80 12.11
CA VAL A 124 -16.69 25.35 10.72
C VAL A 124 -17.56 24.10 10.64
N THR A 125 -18.48 24.06 9.67
CA THR A 125 -19.32 22.90 9.37
C THR A 125 -19.24 22.59 7.88
N VAL A 126 -18.95 21.34 7.54
CA VAL A 126 -18.82 20.85 6.16
C VAL A 126 -19.79 19.70 5.96
N LEU A 127 -20.74 19.86 5.03
CA LEU A 127 -21.51 18.76 4.47
C LEU A 127 -20.76 18.21 3.26
N ILE A 128 -20.55 16.88 3.23
CA ILE A 128 -20.00 16.13 2.11
C ILE A 128 -21.13 15.29 1.53
N GLU A 129 -21.36 15.39 0.22
CA GLU A 129 -22.31 14.56 -0.52
C GLU A 129 -21.60 13.88 -1.69
N ALA A 130 -21.89 12.62 -1.97
CA ALA A 130 -21.55 12.01 -3.24
C ALA A 130 -22.65 12.26 -4.27
N ILE A 131 -22.27 12.62 -5.49
CA ILE A 131 -23.16 12.86 -6.63
C ILE A 131 -22.53 12.25 -7.89
N GLU A 132 -23.36 11.91 -8.88
CA GLU A 132 -22.91 11.28 -10.14
C GLU A 132 -22.07 10.01 -9.88
N VAL A 133 -22.53 9.16 -8.96
CA VAL A 133 -21.90 7.89 -8.63
C VAL A 133 -22.06 6.90 -9.80
N SER A 134 -20.99 6.18 -10.10
CA SER A 134 -20.92 5.22 -11.20
C SER A 134 -19.87 4.14 -10.92
N SER A 135 -20.05 2.95 -11.50
CA SER A 135 -19.08 1.86 -11.40
C SER A 135 -17.93 2.00 -12.42
N ASN A 136 -16.79 1.39 -12.11
CA ASN A 136 -15.65 1.21 -13.01
C ASN A 136 -15.00 -0.17 -12.78
N GLU A 137 -14.03 -0.50 -13.63
CA GLU A 137 -13.46 -1.83 -13.82
C GLU A 137 -12.42 -2.22 -12.75
N PHE A 138 -12.11 -1.31 -11.81
CA PHE A 138 -11.20 -1.53 -10.67
C PHE A 138 -11.95 -1.85 -9.38
N SER A 139 -12.99 -2.67 -9.49
CA SER A 139 -13.68 -3.25 -8.34
C SER A 139 -13.10 -4.62 -7.95
N THR A 140 -13.46 -5.09 -6.76
CA THR A 140 -12.97 -6.34 -6.17
C THR A 140 -14.05 -7.02 -5.32
N PHE A 141 -13.73 -8.18 -4.76
CA PHE A 141 -14.61 -8.99 -3.92
C PHE A 141 -13.78 -9.65 -2.82
N ILE A 142 -14.38 -9.91 -1.67
CA ILE A 142 -13.74 -10.62 -0.56
C ILE A 142 -13.45 -12.07 -0.97
N ASP A 143 -12.28 -12.61 -0.61
CA ASP A 143 -11.95 -14.01 -0.89
C ASP A 143 -12.85 -14.97 -0.09
N TYR A 144 -13.19 -16.10 -0.72
CA TYR A 144 -14.03 -17.15 -0.13
C TYR A 144 -13.44 -17.82 1.13
N GLN A 145 -12.15 -17.63 1.38
CA GLN A 145 -11.44 -18.18 2.53
C GLN A 145 -11.52 -17.29 3.77
N GLU A 146 -11.85 -16.00 3.61
CA GLU A 146 -11.82 -15.05 4.73
C GLU A 146 -13.01 -15.21 5.68
N LYS A 147 -12.73 -15.04 6.97
CA LYS A 147 -13.75 -15.03 8.02
C LYS A 147 -14.31 -13.61 8.16
N ILE A 148 -15.54 -13.41 7.74
CA ILE A 148 -16.18 -12.09 7.71
C ILE A 148 -17.54 -12.05 8.42
N PRO A 149 -17.97 -10.87 8.89
CA PRO A 149 -19.32 -10.60 9.35
C PRO A 149 -20.40 -10.99 8.33
N ALA A 150 -21.58 -11.40 8.81
CA ALA A 150 -22.65 -11.95 7.96
C ALA A 150 -23.16 -10.98 6.88
N ASN A 151 -23.14 -9.69 7.18
CA ASN A 151 -23.51 -8.57 6.31
C ASN A 151 -22.52 -8.33 5.15
N LEU A 152 -21.27 -8.81 5.22
CA LEU A 152 -20.33 -8.73 4.09
C LEU A 152 -20.36 -9.97 3.17
N LYS A 153 -21.13 -11.01 3.50
CA LYS A 153 -21.19 -12.26 2.71
C LYS A 153 -21.73 -12.06 1.29
N VAL A 154 -22.49 -11.00 1.03
CA VAL A 154 -22.96 -10.63 -0.33
C VAL A 154 -21.81 -10.23 -1.26
N HIS A 155 -20.69 -9.74 -0.69
CA HIS A 155 -19.47 -9.35 -1.42
C HIS A 155 -18.41 -10.46 -1.47
N GLN A 156 -18.68 -11.64 -0.88
CA GLN A 156 -17.73 -12.74 -0.80
C GLN A 156 -17.88 -13.68 -2.00
N LYS A 157 -16.77 -13.95 -2.70
CA LYS A 157 -16.75 -14.92 -3.79
C LYS A 157 -17.19 -16.31 -3.28
N PRO A 158 -18.12 -17.01 -3.95
CA PRO A 158 -18.36 -18.42 -3.66
C PRO A 158 -17.18 -19.27 -4.14
N ARG A 159 -16.78 -20.27 -3.33
CA ARG A 159 -15.64 -21.17 -3.58
C ARG A 159 -15.56 -21.78 -5.00
N ASN A 160 -16.72 -21.97 -5.65
CA ASN A 160 -16.87 -22.59 -6.96
C ASN A 160 -17.66 -21.71 -7.96
N ALA A 161 -17.76 -20.39 -7.75
CA ALA A 161 -18.52 -19.52 -8.65
C ALA A 161 -17.97 -19.55 -10.08
N LYS A 162 -18.82 -19.97 -11.03
CA LYS A 162 -18.61 -19.77 -12.47
C LYS A 162 -19.22 -18.44 -12.93
N ASP A 163 -20.34 -18.06 -12.33
CA ASP A 163 -20.99 -16.77 -12.52
C ASP A 163 -20.75 -15.89 -11.29
N ILE A 164 -20.29 -14.66 -11.55
CA ILE A 164 -20.02 -13.61 -10.56
C ILE A 164 -21.14 -12.54 -10.58
N SER A 165 -22.08 -12.64 -11.54
CA SER A 165 -23.11 -11.63 -11.83
C SER A 165 -24.15 -11.39 -10.73
N SER A 166 -24.17 -12.22 -9.69
CA SER A 166 -25.04 -12.06 -8.51
C SER A 166 -24.30 -11.55 -7.28
N LEU A 167 -23.03 -11.16 -7.40
CA LEU A 167 -22.24 -10.58 -6.33
C LEU A 167 -22.16 -9.07 -6.49
N GLU A 168 -22.36 -8.35 -5.41
CA GLU A 168 -22.12 -6.92 -5.35
C GLU A 168 -20.62 -6.69 -5.14
N PRO A 169 -19.92 -6.00 -6.07
CA PRO A 169 -18.51 -5.73 -5.92
C PRO A 169 -18.26 -4.59 -4.92
N LEU A 170 -17.06 -4.57 -4.35
CA LEU A 170 -16.56 -3.48 -3.51
C LEU A 170 -15.49 -2.69 -4.27
N GLY A 171 -15.50 -1.37 -4.10
CA GLY A 171 -14.65 -0.45 -4.84
C GLY A 171 -15.02 -0.37 -6.32
N GLY A 172 -14.11 0.16 -7.12
CA GLY A 172 -14.41 0.49 -8.52
C GLY A 172 -15.55 1.50 -8.61
N ILE A 173 -15.49 2.58 -7.81
CA ILE A 173 -16.47 3.67 -7.83
C ILE A 173 -15.82 4.93 -8.41
N SER A 174 -16.52 5.59 -9.32
CA SER A 174 -16.22 6.95 -9.79
C SER A 174 -17.39 7.85 -9.43
N ALA A 175 -17.11 8.91 -8.67
CA ALA A 175 -18.12 9.85 -8.18
C ALA A 175 -17.58 11.29 -8.19
N ARG A 176 -18.46 12.25 -7.97
CA ARG A 176 -18.10 13.63 -7.63
C ARG A 176 -18.50 13.89 -6.19
N LEU A 177 -17.58 14.42 -5.38
CA LEU A 177 -17.88 14.84 -4.02
C LEU A 177 -18.20 16.33 -4.01
N ARG A 178 -19.43 16.68 -3.62
CA ARG A 178 -19.82 18.06 -3.31
C ARG A 178 -19.51 18.34 -1.84
N PHE A 179 -18.70 19.36 -1.58
CA PHE A 179 -18.44 19.88 -0.25
C PHE A 179 -19.16 21.23 -0.11
N THR A 180 -20.13 21.29 0.80
CA THR A 180 -20.76 22.56 1.21
C THR A 180 -20.22 22.93 2.58
N SER A 181 -19.29 23.89 2.61
CA SER A 181 -18.60 24.33 3.82
C SER A 181 -19.06 25.71 4.24
N CYS A 182 -19.34 25.88 5.53
CA CYS A 182 -19.67 27.16 6.13
C CYS A 182 -18.74 27.47 7.31
N GLY A 183 -18.01 28.57 7.20
CA GLY A 183 -17.22 29.15 8.29
C GLY A 183 -18.01 30.25 9.00
N GLU A 184 -17.95 30.25 10.33
CA GLU A 184 -18.57 31.22 11.22
C GLU A 184 -17.47 31.90 12.05
N TRP A 185 -17.39 33.24 11.98
CA TRP A 185 -16.46 34.07 12.76
C TRP A 185 -17.22 35.22 13.42
N GLY A 186 -17.40 35.14 14.74
CA GLY A 186 -18.29 36.04 15.47
C GLY A 186 -19.72 35.97 14.91
N SER A 187 -20.25 37.09 14.43
CA SER A 187 -21.59 37.16 13.81
C SER A 187 -21.58 37.02 12.27
N VAL A 188 -20.42 36.78 11.64
CA VAL A 188 -20.30 36.67 10.19
C VAL A 188 -20.18 35.21 9.77
N LYS A 189 -21.16 34.74 9.00
CA LYS A 189 -21.14 33.43 8.32
C LYS A 189 -20.78 33.61 6.85
N ASN A 190 -19.94 32.73 6.32
CA ASN A 190 -19.66 32.64 4.89
C ASN A 190 -19.64 31.17 4.46
N CYS A 191 -20.28 30.87 3.34
CA CYS A 191 -20.39 29.50 2.84
C CYS A 191 -19.84 29.39 1.41
N ILE A 192 -19.20 28.26 1.13
CA ILE A 192 -18.66 27.88 -0.17
C ILE A 192 -19.18 26.50 -0.56
N GLU A 193 -19.33 26.29 -1.85
CA GLU A 193 -19.60 25.00 -2.48
C GLU A 193 -18.41 24.66 -3.38
N LEU A 194 -17.96 23.41 -3.28
CA LEU A 194 -16.82 22.89 -4.00
C LEU A 194 -17.14 21.51 -4.55
N VAL A 195 -16.71 21.19 -5.78
CA VAL A 195 -16.79 19.82 -6.30
C VAL A 195 -15.40 19.31 -6.68
N LYS A 196 -15.02 18.16 -6.12
CA LYS A 196 -13.84 17.37 -6.51
C LYS A 196 -14.29 16.00 -7.04
N THR A 197 -13.45 15.30 -7.80
CA THR A 197 -13.70 13.89 -8.13
C THR A 197 -13.31 12.98 -6.97
N LEU A 198 -13.98 11.84 -6.86
CA LEU A 198 -13.57 10.70 -6.07
C LEU A 198 -13.41 9.50 -7.01
N GLN A 199 -12.27 8.84 -6.94
CA GLN A 199 -12.03 7.56 -7.62
C GLN A 199 -11.60 6.55 -6.56
N VAL A 200 -12.42 5.51 -6.38
CA VAL A 200 -12.18 4.38 -5.49
C VAL A 200 -11.79 3.19 -6.36
N THR A 201 -10.56 2.71 -6.22
CA THR A 201 -9.98 1.68 -7.09
C THR A 201 -9.26 0.62 -6.28
N ASP A 202 -9.43 -0.64 -6.67
CA ASP A 202 -8.59 -1.74 -6.23
C ASP A 202 -7.18 -1.62 -6.85
N ILE A 203 -6.19 -1.27 -6.02
CA ILE A 203 -4.78 -1.14 -6.41
C ILE A 203 -3.99 -2.46 -6.27
N THR A 204 -4.67 -3.59 -6.07
CA THR A 204 -4.03 -4.92 -5.95
C THR A 204 -3.22 -5.27 -7.20
N PRO A 205 -1.90 -5.54 -7.07
CA PRO A 205 -1.03 -5.81 -8.20
C PRO A 205 -1.47 -7.01 -9.05
N PRO A 206 -0.97 -7.12 -10.29
CA PRO A 206 -1.12 -8.33 -11.08
C PRO A 206 -0.61 -9.56 -10.31
N ALA A 207 -1.39 -10.65 -10.32
CA ALA A 207 -1.11 -11.91 -9.64
C ALA A 207 -0.54 -11.79 -8.19
N PRO A 208 -1.33 -11.25 -7.23
CA PRO A 208 -0.89 -11.02 -5.85
C PRO A 208 -0.68 -12.31 -5.04
N ASP A 209 -1.15 -13.44 -5.57
CA ASP A 209 -1.03 -14.77 -4.96
C ASP A 209 0.37 -15.39 -5.08
N HIS A 210 1.23 -14.82 -5.93
CA HIS A 210 2.44 -15.46 -6.42
C HIS A 210 3.69 -14.66 -6.07
N THR A 211 4.75 -15.32 -5.59
CA THR A 211 6.10 -14.75 -5.48
C THR A 211 6.71 -14.56 -6.88
N LEU A 212 6.52 -15.58 -7.73
CA LEU A 212 6.93 -15.59 -9.12
C LEU A 212 5.80 -16.15 -10.00
N PHE A 213 5.42 -15.40 -11.02
CA PHE A 213 4.50 -15.85 -12.08
C PHE A 213 5.15 -15.63 -13.45
N ILE A 214 5.40 -16.72 -14.17
CA ILE A 214 5.85 -16.71 -15.57
C ILE A 214 4.65 -17.06 -16.47
N HIS A 215 4.14 -16.07 -17.21
CA HIS A 215 2.92 -16.22 -18.01
C HIS A 215 3.16 -16.87 -19.38
N SER A 216 4.37 -16.79 -19.95
CA SER A 216 4.71 -17.43 -21.21
C SER A 216 4.52 -18.96 -21.16
N THR A 217 4.05 -19.52 -22.27
CA THR A 217 3.94 -20.96 -22.50
C THR A 217 5.26 -21.59 -22.97
N LYS A 218 6.30 -20.78 -23.18
CA LYS A 218 7.62 -21.23 -23.64
C LYS A 218 8.35 -22.02 -22.55
N LYS A 219 9.46 -22.64 -22.96
CA LYS A 219 10.41 -23.26 -22.06
C LYS A 219 11.44 -22.23 -21.59
N GLU A 220 11.38 -21.86 -20.33
CA GLU A 220 12.37 -21.02 -19.66
C GLU A 220 13.42 -21.87 -18.94
N LYS A 221 14.61 -21.30 -18.72
CA LYS A 221 15.68 -21.95 -17.96
C LYS A 221 16.37 -21.00 -16.99
N ILE A 222 16.62 -21.48 -15.77
CA ILE A 222 17.50 -20.84 -14.80
C ILE A 222 18.80 -21.64 -14.78
N GLN A 223 19.82 -21.14 -15.49
CA GLN A 223 21.10 -21.86 -15.69
C GLN A 223 22.34 -21.10 -15.20
N ARG A 224 22.24 -19.81 -14.83
CA ARG A 224 23.38 -18.94 -14.56
C ARG A 224 23.11 -17.92 -13.46
N GLY A 225 24.13 -17.68 -12.64
CA GLY A 225 24.06 -16.75 -11.52
C GLY A 225 23.29 -17.31 -10.33
N LYS A 226 22.93 -16.41 -9.41
CA LYS A 226 22.09 -16.70 -8.25
C LYS A 226 20.63 -16.32 -8.54
N PHE A 227 19.70 -17.14 -8.06
CA PHE A 227 18.26 -16.92 -8.23
C PHE A 227 17.54 -17.52 -7.01
N GLU A 228 17.17 -16.69 -6.03
CA GLU A 228 16.46 -17.11 -4.82
C GLU A 228 15.01 -16.62 -4.81
N LEU A 229 14.08 -17.48 -4.42
CA LEU A 229 12.72 -17.10 -4.05
C LEU A 229 12.42 -17.49 -2.61
N SER A 230 11.89 -16.55 -1.85
CA SER A 230 11.35 -16.78 -0.52
C SER A 230 9.85 -16.51 -0.54
N ASN A 231 9.06 -17.55 -0.31
CA ASN A 231 7.60 -17.50 -0.43
C ASN A 231 6.89 -16.89 0.80
N LEU A 232 7.68 -16.36 1.74
CA LEU A 232 7.22 -15.90 3.04
C LEU A 232 7.87 -14.54 3.38
N THR A 233 7.04 -13.55 3.66
CA THR A 233 7.38 -12.48 4.63
C THR A 233 6.92 -12.96 5.98
N LEU A 234 7.75 -12.85 7.03
CA LEU A 234 7.27 -13.08 8.40
C LEU A 234 6.30 -11.94 8.77
N PRO A 235 5.00 -12.18 8.96
CA PRO A 235 4.11 -11.17 9.48
C PRO A 235 4.33 -11.05 11.01
N PRO A 236 3.77 -10.02 11.67
CA PRO A 236 3.66 -9.98 13.14
C PRO A 236 2.97 -11.22 13.75
N VAL A 237 2.21 -11.96 12.94
CA VAL A 237 1.62 -13.26 13.27
C VAL A 237 2.68 -14.33 13.54
N ILE A 238 3.82 -14.33 12.84
CA ILE A 238 4.89 -15.31 13.11
C ILE A 238 5.72 -14.91 14.35
N VAL A 239 5.79 -13.63 14.71
CA VAL A 239 6.31 -13.24 16.04
C VAL A 239 5.41 -13.83 17.15
N LYS A 240 4.08 -13.73 17.01
CA LYS A 240 3.12 -14.38 17.93
C LYS A 240 3.25 -15.92 17.93
N LEU A 241 3.62 -16.51 16.80
CA LEU A 241 3.81 -17.95 16.64
C LEU A 241 5.10 -18.47 17.27
N ILE A 242 6.22 -17.76 17.09
CA ILE A 242 7.50 -18.13 17.69
C ILE A 242 7.44 -17.87 19.20
N PHE A 243 6.69 -16.85 19.63
CA PHE A 243 6.30 -16.71 21.03
C PHE A 243 5.48 -17.92 21.52
N ARG A 244 4.45 -18.38 20.79
CA ARG A 244 3.68 -19.59 21.14
C ARG A 244 4.54 -20.86 21.18
N LEU A 245 5.38 -21.10 20.17
CA LEU A 245 6.41 -22.15 20.18
C LEU A 245 7.26 -22.06 21.43
N SER A 246 7.77 -20.86 21.77
CA SER A 246 8.60 -20.68 22.96
C SER A 246 7.88 -20.98 24.27
N GLN A 247 6.55 -20.82 24.34
CA GLN A 247 5.74 -21.19 25.51
C GLN A 247 5.43 -22.68 25.51
N GLN A 248 4.93 -23.23 24.39
CA GLN A 248 4.58 -24.65 24.28
C GLN A 248 5.81 -25.56 24.43
N ILE A 249 6.96 -25.19 23.85
CA ILE A 249 8.24 -25.91 24.07
C ILE A 249 8.66 -25.83 25.54
N LYS A 250 8.42 -24.70 26.24
CA LYS A 250 8.69 -24.60 27.70
C LYS A 250 7.73 -25.45 28.54
N GLU A 251 6.49 -25.61 28.09
CA GLU A 251 5.46 -26.44 28.72
C GLU A 251 5.71 -27.94 28.49
N THR A 252 6.05 -28.35 27.26
CA THR A 252 6.37 -29.75 26.89
C THR A 252 7.69 -30.21 27.51
N LEU A 253 8.73 -29.36 27.57
CA LEU A 253 9.98 -29.61 28.32
C LEU A 253 9.80 -29.45 29.85
N GLY A 254 8.57 -29.61 30.34
CA GLY A 254 8.14 -29.37 31.72
C GLY A 254 8.40 -30.53 32.69
N PHE A 255 8.85 -31.69 32.23
CA PHE A 255 9.23 -32.82 33.08
C PHE A 255 10.56 -33.47 32.67
N GLU A 256 11.36 -33.78 33.70
CA GLU A 256 12.69 -34.41 33.70
C GLU A 256 13.89 -33.58 33.15
N ILE A 257 15.09 -33.87 33.67
CA ILE A 257 16.22 -32.93 33.74
C ILE A 257 17.40 -33.46 32.91
N GLY A 258 17.88 -32.68 31.93
CA GLY A 258 19.01 -33.05 31.07
C GLY A 258 19.75 -31.84 30.44
N GLU A 259 20.98 -32.08 29.94
CA GLU A 259 21.90 -31.03 29.48
C GLU A 259 21.44 -30.24 28.25
N ASP A 260 20.64 -30.84 27.36
CA ASP A 260 20.18 -30.16 26.14
C ASP A 260 19.25 -28.96 26.42
N LYS A 261 18.67 -28.87 27.62
CA LYS A 261 17.88 -27.70 28.04
C LYS A 261 18.67 -26.40 27.97
N ASN A 262 19.98 -26.41 28.27
CA ASN A 262 20.81 -25.20 28.19
C ASN A 262 21.10 -24.79 26.74
N LYS A 263 21.25 -25.74 25.82
CA LYS A 263 21.36 -25.41 24.38
C LYS A 263 20.04 -24.84 23.86
N THR A 264 18.92 -25.50 24.16
CA THR A 264 17.58 -25.06 23.72
C THR A 264 17.19 -23.70 24.31
N LEU A 265 17.51 -23.42 25.58
CA LEU A 265 17.32 -22.09 26.17
C LEU A 265 18.21 -21.03 25.53
N ASN A 266 19.50 -21.29 25.29
CA ASN A 266 20.38 -20.36 24.59
C ASN A 266 19.89 -20.08 23.15
N ILE A 267 19.29 -21.07 22.48
CA ILE A 267 18.66 -20.92 21.17
C ILE A 267 17.38 -20.05 21.27
N LEU A 268 16.55 -20.26 22.30
CA LEU A 268 15.34 -19.44 22.57
C LEU A 268 15.67 -17.99 22.96
N ASP A 269 16.77 -17.74 23.68
CA ASP A 269 17.22 -16.38 24.00
C ASP A 269 17.92 -15.71 22.81
N SER A 270 18.61 -16.48 21.96
CA SER A 270 19.13 -15.99 20.67
C SER A 270 18.00 -15.62 19.70
N LEU A 271 16.92 -16.40 19.67
CA LEU A 271 15.66 -16.05 19.00
C LEU A 271 15.13 -14.70 19.52
N ASN A 272 14.85 -14.60 20.83
CA ASN A 272 14.32 -13.37 21.45
C ASN A 272 15.18 -12.13 21.12
N LYS A 273 16.51 -12.29 21.12
CA LYS A 273 17.45 -11.22 20.79
C LYS A 273 17.45 -10.83 19.30
N ALA A 274 17.39 -11.81 18.39
CA ALA A 274 17.26 -11.55 16.96
C ALA A 274 15.93 -10.85 16.60
N PHE A 275 14.85 -11.12 17.35
CA PHE A 275 13.58 -10.40 17.21
C PHE A 275 13.64 -8.96 17.69
N SER A 276 14.28 -8.68 18.83
CA SER A 276 14.38 -7.31 19.33
C SER A 276 15.20 -6.38 18.42
N ASP A 277 16.14 -6.94 17.65
CA ASP A 277 17.07 -6.16 16.84
C ASP A 277 16.61 -5.90 15.38
N THR A 278 15.47 -6.46 14.89
CA THR A 278 15.14 -6.33 13.45
C THR A 278 13.68 -6.26 13.01
N PHE A 279 13.31 -5.11 12.42
CA PHE A 279 12.31 -4.97 11.34
C PHE A 279 12.90 -5.19 9.92
N ASN A 280 14.22 -5.45 9.80
CA ASN A 280 14.88 -5.65 8.50
C ASN A 280 15.00 -7.14 8.11
N SER A 281 15.19 -7.36 6.81
CA SER A 281 15.20 -8.65 6.10
C SER A 281 16.14 -9.75 6.63
N LYS A 282 17.07 -9.41 7.53
CA LYS A 282 18.09 -10.27 8.12
C LYS A 282 17.54 -11.12 9.27
N GLY A 283 16.94 -10.49 10.30
CA GLY A 283 16.30 -11.21 11.42
C GLY A 283 15.20 -12.19 10.97
N THR A 284 14.59 -11.93 9.80
CA THR A 284 13.67 -12.87 9.14
C THR A 284 14.32 -14.22 8.81
N LYS A 285 15.55 -14.18 8.28
CA LYS A 285 16.30 -15.38 7.93
C LYS A 285 16.80 -16.07 9.19
N ASP A 286 17.36 -15.30 10.11
CA ASP A 286 17.87 -15.79 11.40
C ASP A 286 16.77 -16.54 12.19
N SER A 287 15.53 -16.05 12.16
CA SER A 287 14.37 -16.69 12.82
C SER A 287 13.99 -18.04 12.21
N ILE A 288 13.95 -18.15 10.88
CA ILE A 288 13.62 -19.38 10.16
C ILE A 288 14.77 -20.38 10.29
N GLU A 289 16.00 -19.89 10.19
CA GLU A 289 17.22 -20.69 10.40
C GLU A 289 17.25 -21.28 11.82
N ILE A 290 16.81 -20.54 12.84
CA ILE A 290 16.71 -21.10 14.19
C ILE A 290 15.53 -22.08 14.34
N ILE A 291 14.37 -21.87 13.71
CA ILE A 291 13.31 -22.91 13.67
C ILE A 291 13.84 -24.18 13.01
N SER A 292 14.56 -24.05 11.90
CA SER A 292 15.21 -25.16 11.21
C SER A 292 16.24 -25.86 12.11
N GLN A 293 17.04 -25.10 12.87
CA GLN A 293 18.00 -25.67 13.82
C GLN A 293 17.33 -26.34 15.03
N LEU A 294 16.16 -25.88 15.48
CA LEU A 294 15.38 -26.59 16.49
C LEU A 294 14.90 -27.93 15.92
N SER A 295 14.19 -27.89 14.78
CA SER A 295 13.62 -29.07 14.12
C SER A 295 14.65 -30.11 13.65
N SER A 296 15.85 -29.70 13.22
CA SER A 296 16.88 -30.67 12.79
C SER A 296 17.77 -31.20 13.91
N LYS A 297 17.88 -30.48 15.05
CA LYS A 297 18.71 -30.91 16.20
C LYS A 297 17.92 -31.66 17.28
N THR A 298 16.60 -31.52 17.35
CA THR A 298 15.78 -32.36 18.23
C THR A 298 15.34 -33.61 17.47
N SER A 299 15.90 -34.76 17.83
CA SER A 299 15.49 -36.09 17.34
C SER A 299 14.18 -36.58 18.00
N ASP A 300 13.26 -35.64 18.23
CA ASP A 300 12.04 -35.83 19.03
C ASP A 300 10.83 -35.54 18.13
N ASP A 301 10.07 -36.58 17.84
CA ASP A 301 8.93 -36.53 16.92
C ASP A 301 7.86 -35.54 17.42
N ASP A 302 7.68 -35.39 18.74
CA ASP A 302 6.72 -34.46 19.34
C ASP A 302 7.06 -32.99 19.03
N ILE A 303 8.35 -32.66 18.94
CA ILE A 303 8.81 -31.30 18.59
C ILE A 303 8.63 -31.05 17.09
N SER A 304 8.88 -32.06 16.24
CA SER A 304 8.60 -31.95 14.80
C SER A 304 7.10 -31.80 14.54
N GLU A 305 6.25 -32.60 15.19
CA GLU A 305 4.79 -32.49 15.04
C GLU A 305 4.27 -31.15 15.58
N THR A 306 4.83 -30.66 16.69
CA THR A 306 4.51 -29.34 17.23
C THR A 306 4.84 -28.23 16.22
N VAL A 307 6.02 -28.24 15.61
CA VAL A 307 6.42 -27.25 14.59
C VAL A 307 5.53 -27.34 13.36
N ASP A 308 5.23 -28.55 12.86
CA ASP A 308 4.36 -28.75 11.68
C ASP A 308 2.92 -28.31 11.94
N ASN A 309 2.31 -28.69 13.08
CA ASN A 309 0.98 -28.24 13.48
C ASN A 309 0.89 -26.71 13.58
N ILE A 310 1.96 -26.10 14.07
CA ILE A 310 2.08 -24.65 14.22
C ILE A 310 2.27 -23.96 12.85
N ILE A 311 3.07 -24.52 11.94
CA ILE A 311 3.16 -24.05 10.55
C ILE A 311 1.81 -24.17 9.84
N LEU A 312 1.08 -25.27 10.03
CA LEU A 312 -0.27 -25.44 9.50
C LEU A 312 -1.25 -24.40 10.07
N SER A 313 -1.09 -24.00 11.33
CA SER A 313 -1.88 -22.92 11.96
C SER A 313 -1.69 -21.54 11.32
N LEU A 314 -0.57 -21.29 10.62
CA LEU A 314 -0.36 -20.09 9.81
C LEU A 314 -1.12 -20.08 8.48
N ASN A 315 -1.80 -21.17 8.15
CA ASN A 315 -2.42 -21.41 6.85
C ASN A 315 -1.43 -21.15 5.69
N PRO A 316 -0.47 -22.07 5.42
CA PRO A 316 0.54 -21.90 4.37
C PRO A 316 0.01 -21.64 2.94
N ARG A 317 -1.30 -21.82 2.71
CA ARG A 317 -1.99 -21.43 1.46
C ARG A 317 -1.99 -19.91 1.22
N ASN A 318 -1.82 -19.15 2.29
CA ASN A 318 -1.70 -17.69 2.30
C ASN A 318 -0.28 -17.21 1.95
N TRP A 319 0.69 -18.10 1.82
CA TRP A 319 2.05 -17.76 1.38
C TRP A 319 2.09 -17.52 -0.14
N GLY A 320 3.22 -17.01 -0.63
CA GLY A 320 3.46 -16.79 -2.04
C GLY A 320 3.55 -18.11 -2.81
N ARG A 321 2.86 -18.22 -3.93
CA ARG A 321 2.92 -19.39 -4.82
C ARG A 321 3.91 -19.16 -5.95
N ILE A 322 4.32 -20.23 -6.62
CA ILE A 322 5.19 -20.14 -7.79
C ILE A 322 4.52 -20.81 -8.97
N ARG A 323 4.42 -20.06 -10.07
CA ARG A 323 3.68 -20.50 -11.25
C ARG A 323 4.47 -20.33 -12.54
N THR A 324 4.39 -21.34 -13.40
CA THR A 324 4.69 -21.21 -14.83
C THR A 324 3.54 -21.76 -15.66
N ASN A 325 3.13 -21.03 -16.70
CA ASN A 325 2.18 -21.51 -17.68
C ASN A 325 2.81 -22.43 -18.74
N GLY A 326 4.13 -22.32 -18.93
CA GLY A 326 4.94 -23.12 -19.84
C GLY A 326 5.72 -24.21 -19.11
N ARG A 327 7.04 -24.22 -19.29
CA ARG A 327 7.96 -25.13 -18.58
C ARG A 327 9.14 -24.34 -18.03
N LEU A 328 9.46 -24.55 -16.76
CA LEU A 328 10.64 -23.97 -16.10
C LEU A 328 11.62 -25.11 -15.78
N ASP A 329 12.77 -25.12 -16.46
CA ASP A 329 13.92 -25.96 -16.11
C ASP A 329 14.85 -25.18 -15.17
N ILE A 330 15.28 -25.80 -14.08
CA ILE A 330 16.09 -25.16 -13.04
C ILE A 330 17.32 -26.02 -12.83
N ASP A 331 18.46 -25.52 -13.31
CA ASP A 331 19.72 -26.22 -13.11
C ASP A 331 20.17 -25.93 -11.67
N MET A 332 20.07 -26.96 -10.83
CA MET A 332 20.38 -26.90 -9.40
C MET A 332 21.89 -26.95 -9.15
N PRO A 333 22.37 -26.33 -8.07
CA PRO A 333 23.77 -26.42 -7.64
C PRO A 333 24.19 -27.86 -7.32
N PHE A 334 25.22 -28.38 -8.03
CA PHE A 334 26.00 -29.57 -7.63
C PHE A 334 27.53 -29.36 -7.87
N PHE A 335 28.24 -29.10 -6.76
CA PHE A 335 29.70 -28.91 -6.47
C PHE A 335 30.48 -27.79 -7.20
N ALA A 336 31.36 -27.03 -6.52
CA ALA A 336 32.50 -27.49 -5.70
C ALA A 336 32.85 -26.67 -4.43
N ALA A 337 33.70 -27.27 -3.59
CA ALA A 337 34.86 -26.60 -3.00
C ALA A 337 36.07 -27.56 -2.94
N ASP A 338 35.86 -28.79 -2.47
CA ASP A 338 36.76 -29.93 -2.67
C ASP A 338 35.95 -31.10 -3.26
N ASP A 339 36.45 -31.72 -4.33
CA ASP A 339 35.83 -32.92 -4.86
C ASP A 339 36.02 -34.11 -3.89
N ILE A 340 34.88 -34.62 -3.40
CA ILE A 340 34.62 -36.04 -3.07
C ILE A 340 35.09 -36.56 -1.69
N ILE A 341 36.15 -36.04 -1.05
CA ILE A 341 36.85 -36.75 0.06
C ILE A 341 35.93 -37.28 1.20
N ASN A 342 34.85 -36.56 1.57
CA ASN A 342 33.98 -36.93 2.69
C ASN A 342 32.54 -37.36 2.34
N TYR A 343 32.20 -37.61 1.06
CA TYR A 343 30.80 -37.86 0.64
C TYR A 343 30.17 -39.16 1.24
N PHE A 344 30.96 -40.00 1.92
CA PHE A 344 30.52 -41.29 2.47
C PHE A 344 31.05 -41.58 3.89
N ALA A 345 31.36 -40.55 4.70
CA ALA A 345 31.99 -40.77 6.00
C ALA A 345 31.03 -41.35 7.07
N GLU A 346 29.81 -40.83 7.22
CA GLU A 346 28.89 -41.30 8.27
C GLU A 346 27.40 -41.07 7.95
N ALA A 347 26.54 -41.92 8.53
CA ALA A 347 25.12 -42.04 8.21
C ALA A 347 24.22 -41.09 9.03
N GLY A 348 23.02 -40.77 8.52
CA GLY A 348 21.96 -40.19 9.33
C GLY A 348 21.09 -39.15 8.62
N SER A 349 21.59 -37.93 8.46
CA SER A 349 20.76 -36.78 8.07
C SER A 349 20.98 -36.28 6.63
N TRP A 350 20.18 -36.82 5.72
CA TRP A 350 20.02 -36.31 4.35
C TRP A 350 19.28 -34.96 4.29
N ARG A 351 18.84 -34.43 5.44
CA ARG A 351 18.17 -33.13 5.59
C ARG A 351 19.13 -31.94 5.81
N ASP A 352 20.36 -32.18 6.29
CA ASP A 352 21.32 -31.12 6.65
C ASP A 352 22.49 -30.96 5.66
N LEU A 353 22.47 -31.67 4.52
CA LEU A 353 23.56 -31.64 3.56
C LEU A 353 23.63 -30.28 2.85
N PRO A 354 24.81 -29.62 2.78
CA PRO A 354 24.95 -28.38 2.05
C PRO A 354 24.72 -28.63 0.55
N GLU A 355 23.84 -27.83 -0.06
CA GLU A 355 23.68 -27.75 -1.51
C GLU A 355 24.93 -27.09 -2.13
N VAL A 356 26.01 -27.85 -2.28
CA VAL A 356 27.25 -27.34 -2.91
C VAL A 356 27.00 -27.19 -4.40
N GLY A 357 27.46 -26.10 -5.02
CA GLY A 357 27.05 -25.70 -6.37
C GLY A 357 28.15 -25.40 -7.36
N TYR A 358 27.81 -25.50 -8.66
CA TYR A 358 28.66 -25.01 -9.76
C TYR A 358 29.20 -23.62 -9.43
N LEU A 359 30.48 -23.36 -9.70
CA LEU A 359 31.08 -22.03 -9.50
C LEU A 359 30.15 -20.94 -10.07
N PHE A 360 29.75 -19.99 -9.22
CA PHE A 360 28.83 -18.88 -9.54
C PHE A 360 27.33 -19.23 -9.77
N HIS A 361 26.83 -20.35 -9.23
CA HIS A 361 25.43 -20.79 -9.38
C HIS A 361 24.76 -21.15 -8.04
N ASP A 362 23.66 -20.48 -7.71
CA ASP A 362 22.87 -20.69 -6.49
C ASP A 362 21.38 -20.45 -6.79
N ASN A 363 20.68 -21.49 -7.26
CA ASN A 363 19.31 -21.39 -7.77
C ASN A 363 18.33 -22.12 -6.84
N ARG A 364 17.49 -21.37 -6.14
CA ARG A 364 16.48 -21.85 -5.19
C ARG A 364 15.13 -21.19 -5.45
N LEU A 365 14.07 -21.99 -5.61
CA LEU A 365 12.70 -21.49 -5.65
C LEU A 365 11.96 -21.58 -4.31
N HIS A 366 12.66 -21.89 -3.24
CA HIS A 366 12.12 -21.90 -1.89
C HIS A 366 13.23 -21.66 -0.88
N ASP A 367 12.80 -21.40 0.35
CA ASP A 367 13.61 -21.72 1.53
C ASP A 367 13.67 -23.26 1.69
N PRO A 368 14.85 -23.88 1.95
CA PRO A 368 14.98 -25.33 2.04
C PRO A 368 14.04 -25.98 3.06
N TYR A 369 13.83 -25.33 4.21
CA TYR A 369 12.98 -25.85 5.28
C TYR A 369 11.49 -25.71 4.93
N MET A 370 11.10 -24.56 4.37
CA MET A 370 9.71 -24.28 3.96
C MET A 370 9.37 -24.79 2.55
N SER A 371 10.24 -25.59 1.94
CA SER A 371 10.10 -26.16 0.60
C SER A 371 8.85 -27.02 0.44
N VAL A 372 8.55 -27.84 1.45
CA VAL A 372 7.37 -28.73 1.51
C VAL A 372 6.07 -27.91 1.47
N TYR A 373 6.04 -26.77 2.14
CA TYR A 373 4.86 -25.90 2.23
C TYR A 373 4.69 -24.95 1.03
N THR A 374 5.70 -24.84 0.16
CA THR A 374 5.60 -24.02 -1.05
C THR A 374 4.70 -24.67 -2.10
N HIS A 375 3.72 -23.92 -2.60
CA HIS A 375 2.82 -24.37 -3.66
C HIS A 375 3.35 -24.02 -5.06
N TYR A 376 3.54 -25.07 -5.88
CA TYR A 376 4.01 -24.97 -7.26
C TYR A 376 2.89 -25.29 -8.26
N GLU A 377 2.70 -24.40 -9.24
CA GLU A 377 1.68 -24.51 -10.29
C GLU A 377 2.35 -24.62 -11.67
N GLY A 378 2.21 -25.77 -12.33
CA GLY A 378 2.72 -26.01 -13.68
C GLY A 378 3.93 -26.94 -13.77
N LEU A 379 4.65 -26.86 -14.90
CA LEU A 379 5.73 -27.79 -15.24
C LEU A 379 7.09 -27.24 -14.79
N ILE A 380 7.40 -27.43 -13.51
CA ILE A 380 8.62 -26.94 -12.88
C ILE A 380 9.53 -28.13 -12.55
N TYR A 381 10.71 -28.17 -13.19
CA TYR A 381 11.66 -29.27 -13.09
C TYR A 381 12.97 -28.81 -12.48
N LYS A 382 13.45 -29.53 -11.47
CA LYS A 382 14.85 -29.48 -11.07
C LYS A 382 15.68 -30.35 -12.03
N LYS A 383 16.86 -29.86 -12.36
CA LYS A 383 17.88 -30.56 -13.12
C LYS A 383 19.14 -30.61 -12.31
N TYR A 384 19.75 -31.78 -12.30
CA TYR A 384 21.02 -32.00 -11.65
C TYR A 384 21.79 -33.08 -12.41
N ARG A 385 23.09 -33.12 -12.15
CA ARG A 385 24.00 -34.11 -12.74
C ARG A 385 24.46 -35.04 -11.65
N LYS A 386 24.49 -36.33 -11.96
CA LYS A 386 24.99 -37.33 -11.04
C LYS A 386 26.51 -37.39 -11.18
N ILE A 387 27.21 -37.16 -10.07
CA ILE A 387 28.65 -37.32 -9.97
C ILE A 387 28.92 -38.71 -9.39
N TYR A 388 29.89 -39.42 -9.96
CA TYR A 388 30.36 -40.69 -9.44
C TYR A 388 31.57 -40.48 -8.50
N PRO A 389 31.74 -41.30 -7.44
CA PRO A 389 32.91 -41.21 -6.58
C PRO A 389 34.21 -41.36 -7.37
N SER A 390 35.26 -40.62 -6.99
CA SER A 390 36.57 -40.60 -7.69
C SER A 390 37.24 -41.98 -7.79
N GLN A 391 36.82 -42.94 -6.95
CA GLN A 391 37.18 -44.35 -7.01
C GLN A 391 36.81 -45.03 -8.35
N TYR A 392 35.89 -44.46 -9.14
CA TYR A 392 35.52 -44.91 -10.48
C TYR A 392 36.26 -44.19 -11.62
N GLY A 393 37.20 -43.30 -11.30
CA GLY A 393 37.95 -42.49 -12.28
C GLY A 393 37.18 -41.24 -12.76
N ILE A 394 37.82 -40.45 -13.62
CA ILE A 394 37.21 -39.25 -14.21
C ILE A 394 36.13 -39.70 -15.21
N THR A 395 34.88 -39.71 -14.76
CA THR A 395 33.69 -39.97 -15.56
C THR A 395 32.96 -38.66 -15.81
N GLU A 396 32.48 -38.44 -17.03
CA GLU A 396 31.64 -37.27 -17.32
C GLU A 396 30.34 -37.38 -16.49
N PRO A 397 29.89 -36.30 -15.83
CA PRO A 397 28.67 -36.35 -15.01
C PRO A 397 27.44 -36.72 -15.85
N GLU A 398 26.71 -37.73 -15.41
CA GLU A 398 25.52 -38.19 -16.13
C GLU A 398 24.36 -37.20 -15.94
N ASP A 399 23.74 -36.76 -17.04
CA ASP A 399 22.54 -35.93 -17.02
C ASP A 399 21.35 -36.77 -16.49
N VAL A 400 20.92 -36.49 -15.25
CA VAL A 400 19.77 -37.19 -14.66
C VAL A 400 18.47 -36.75 -15.35
N PRO A 401 17.52 -37.66 -15.62
CA PRO A 401 16.20 -37.30 -16.12
C PRO A 401 15.56 -36.20 -15.26
N PRO A 402 15.03 -35.10 -15.85
CA PRO A 402 14.56 -33.96 -15.07
C PRO A 402 13.45 -34.33 -14.08
N GLU A 403 13.72 -34.15 -12.79
CA GLU A 403 12.78 -34.43 -11.71
C GLU A 403 11.85 -33.24 -11.44
N GLN A 404 10.69 -33.50 -10.85
CA GLN A 404 9.78 -32.43 -10.40
C GLN A 404 10.40 -31.70 -9.20
N TYR A 405 10.21 -30.39 -9.12
CA TYR A 405 10.88 -29.56 -8.13
C TYR A 405 10.52 -29.95 -6.68
N THR A 406 9.23 -30.19 -6.39
CA THR A 406 8.73 -30.73 -5.10
C THR A 406 7.47 -31.58 -5.28
N ILE A 407 7.10 -32.31 -4.22
CA ILE A 407 5.90 -33.17 -4.15
C ILE A 407 4.59 -32.36 -4.34
N ASN A 408 4.56 -31.10 -3.89
CA ASN A 408 3.37 -30.23 -3.96
C ASN A 408 3.18 -29.51 -5.32
N THR A 409 3.79 -30.04 -6.40
CA THR A 409 3.67 -29.52 -7.76
C THR A 409 2.39 -29.99 -8.45
N ARG A 410 1.48 -29.07 -8.75
CA ARG A 410 0.24 -29.37 -9.48
C ARG A 410 0.45 -29.20 -10.99
N LEU A 411 1.02 -30.22 -11.63
CA LEU A 411 1.31 -30.27 -13.07
C LEU A 411 0.09 -29.95 -13.95
N GLU A 412 -1.08 -30.46 -13.54
CA GLU A 412 -2.36 -30.24 -14.22
C GLU A 412 -3.21 -29.14 -13.58
N TYR A 413 -2.63 -28.18 -12.85
CA TYR A 413 -3.37 -26.98 -12.45
C TYR A 413 -3.47 -25.95 -13.59
N PRO A 414 -2.36 -25.62 -14.29
CA PRO A 414 -2.36 -25.44 -15.74
C PRO A 414 -2.98 -26.67 -16.45
N LYS A 415 -3.40 -26.60 -17.72
CA LYS A 415 -4.35 -27.55 -18.37
C LYS A 415 -5.77 -27.52 -17.80
N ARG A 416 -6.00 -27.79 -16.51
CA ARG A 416 -7.38 -27.87 -15.93
C ARG A 416 -8.02 -26.50 -15.76
N TYR A 417 -7.30 -25.51 -15.24
CA TYR A 417 -7.82 -24.15 -15.01
C TYR A 417 -7.35 -23.19 -16.10
N LYS A 418 -7.74 -23.43 -17.37
CA LYS A 418 -7.34 -22.59 -18.52
C LYS A 418 -7.64 -21.09 -18.32
N GLN A 419 -8.78 -20.76 -17.74
CA GLN A 419 -9.16 -19.38 -17.43
C GLN A 419 -8.26 -18.71 -16.37
N LYS A 420 -7.56 -19.49 -15.53
CA LYS A 420 -6.58 -19.00 -14.54
C LYS A 420 -5.13 -18.97 -15.06
N TYR A 421 -4.91 -19.15 -16.37
CA TYR A 421 -3.61 -18.88 -16.99
C TYR A 421 -3.33 -17.40 -17.13
N ASP A 422 -4.38 -16.61 -17.34
CA ASP A 422 -4.26 -15.17 -17.47
C ASP A 422 -3.72 -14.58 -16.17
N ILE A 423 -2.94 -13.50 -16.31
CA ILE A 423 -2.47 -12.78 -15.13
C ILE A 423 -3.68 -12.06 -14.56
N GLN A 424 -4.11 -12.47 -13.36
CA GLN A 424 -5.24 -11.84 -12.69
C GLN A 424 -5.02 -10.32 -12.61
N ASN A 425 -6.08 -9.56 -12.84
CA ASN A 425 -6.11 -8.10 -12.90
C ASN A 425 -5.31 -7.44 -14.04
N LEU A 426 -4.48 -8.15 -14.83
CA LEU A 426 -3.67 -7.50 -15.86
C LEU A 426 -4.51 -6.80 -16.94
N LYS A 427 -5.56 -7.44 -17.45
CA LYS A 427 -6.41 -6.87 -18.49
C LYS A 427 -7.05 -5.54 -18.10
N ARG A 428 -7.47 -5.36 -16.85
CA ARG A 428 -8.01 -4.06 -16.40
C ARG A 428 -6.94 -2.96 -16.40
N TYR A 429 -5.67 -3.29 -16.14
CA TYR A 429 -4.55 -2.35 -16.28
C TYR A 429 -4.25 -2.02 -17.74
N GLU A 430 -4.28 -3.01 -18.65
CA GLU A 430 -4.08 -2.82 -20.10
C GLU A 430 -5.21 -2.03 -20.77
N GLU A 431 -6.48 -2.31 -20.43
CA GLU A 431 -7.66 -1.77 -21.11
C GLU A 431 -8.14 -0.45 -20.47
N PHE A 432 -8.19 -0.36 -19.13
CA PHE A 432 -8.84 0.75 -18.41
C PHE A 432 -7.86 1.60 -17.57
N GLY A 433 -6.60 1.18 -17.43
CA GLY A 433 -5.59 1.86 -16.61
C GLY A 433 -5.43 3.35 -16.94
N MET A 434 -5.33 3.71 -18.23
CA MET A 434 -5.23 5.11 -18.65
C MET A 434 -6.52 5.91 -18.41
N GLN A 435 -7.69 5.26 -18.45
CA GLN A 435 -8.98 5.92 -18.20
C GLN A 435 -9.13 6.28 -16.72
N ILE A 436 -8.90 5.31 -15.84
CA ILE A 436 -9.13 5.49 -14.41
C ILE A 436 -8.00 6.24 -13.68
N ALA A 437 -6.79 6.29 -14.25
CA ALA A 437 -5.64 6.88 -13.59
C ALA A 437 -5.90 8.29 -13.03
N ASN A 438 -5.57 8.45 -11.76
CA ASN A 438 -5.68 9.69 -11.02
C ASN A 438 -4.73 10.76 -11.57
N GLU A 439 -3.53 10.35 -11.99
CA GLU A 439 -2.51 11.20 -12.59
C GLU A 439 -2.03 10.60 -13.91
N LYS A 440 -1.88 11.45 -14.93
CA LYS A 440 -1.65 11.04 -16.31
C LYS A 440 -0.51 11.86 -16.89
N TYR A 441 0.59 11.18 -17.18
CA TYR A 441 1.84 11.79 -17.64
C TYR A 441 2.09 11.43 -19.11
N LEU A 442 2.07 12.46 -19.95
CA LEU A 442 2.22 12.33 -21.41
C LEU A 442 3.68 12.39 -21.88
N LYS A 443 4.61 12.70 -20.99
CA LYS A 443 6.06 12.74 -21.21
C LYS A 443 6.74 11.74 -20.28
N LYS A 444 8.04 11.49 -20.50
CA LYS A 444 8.86 10.77 -19.54
C LYS A 444 9.08 11.67 -18.32
N GLU A 445 8.83 11.14 -17.14
CA GLU A 445 8.99 11.84 -15.86
C GLU A 445 10.01 11.13 -14.97
N THR A 446 10.50 11.84 -13.96
CA THR A 446 11.47 11.33 -12.99
C THR A 446 10.91 11.48 -11.57
N LEU A 447 10.64 10.36 -10.91
CA LEU A 447 10.09 10.25 -9.55
C LEU A 447 11.20 9.81 -8.58
N ILE A 448 11.92 10.77 -8.02
CA ILE A 448 12.99 10.51 -7.04
C ILE A 448 12.60 11.15 -5.70
N GLY A 449 12.49 10.33 -4.65
CA GLY A 449 12.19 10.80 -3.29
C GLY A 449 13.36 10.58 -2.33
N THR A 450 13.56 11.50 -1.39
CA THR A 450 14.56 11.35 -0.32
C THR A 450 13.89 10.82 0.95
N LYS A 451 14.69 10.46 1.96
CA LYS A 451 14.14 9.96 3.23
C LYS A 451 13.33 11.03 3.97
N GLU A 452 13.72 12.29 3.81
CA GLU A 452 13.09 13.47 4.41
C GLU A 452 11.87 13.92 3.60
N VAL A 453 11.94 13.77 2.27
CA VAL A 453 10.86 14.13 1.33
C VAL A 453 10.61 12.93 0.39
N PRO A 454 9.91 11.89 0.86
CA PRO A 454 9.51 10.77 0.01
C PRO A 454 8.47 11.25 -1.00
N PHE A 455 8.49 10.70 -2.22
CA PHE A 455 7.43 11.01 -3.19
C PHE A 455 6.12 10.34 -2.77
N GLN A 456 5.01 11.07 -2.89
CA GLN A 456 3.70 10.62 -2.40
C GLN A 456 2.90 9.95 -3.51
N LEU A 457 2.50 8.69 -3.29
CA LEU A 457 1.65 7.89 -4.17
C LEU A 457 0.21 7.88 -3.68
N ASN A 458 -0.71 8.30 -4.53
CA ASN A 458 -2.15 8.32 -4.27
C ASN A 458 -2.91 7.65 -5.44
N GLY A 459 -3.13 6.34 -5.34
CA GLY A 459 -3.93 5.58 -6.32
C GLY A 459 -3.16 5.18 -7.58
N ILE A 460 -3.80 5.27 -8.75
CA ILE A 460 -3.28 4.78 -10.03
C ILE A 460 -2.67 5.95 -10.82
N TRP A 461 -1.39 5.85 -11.17
CA TRP A 461 -0.67 6.82 -12.00
C TRP A 461 -0.28 6.18 -13.34
N HIS A 462 -0.42 6.90 -14.45
CA HIS A 462 -0.18 6.36 -15.79
C HIS A 462 0.83 7.19 -16.60
N PHE A 463 1.90 6.54 -17.06
CA PHE A 463 3.02 7.13 -17.79
C PHE A 463 3.07 6.63 -19.24
N LYS A 464 2.84 7.53 -20.20
CA LYS A 464 2.78 7.17 -21.63
C LYS A 464 4.16 7.00 -22.28
N GLU A 465 5.15 7.77 -21.83
CA GLU A 465 6.52 7.75 -22.41
C GLU A 465 7.56 7.21 -21.42
N GLY A 466 7.12 6.49 -20.39
CA GLY A 466 7.98 5.87 -19.38
C GLY A 466 8.18 6.73 -18.14
N VAL A 467 8.87 6.15 -17.16
CA VAL A 467 9.17 6.81 -15.89
C VAL A 467 10.50 6.32 -15.33
N GLU A 468 11.33 7.26 -14.88
CA GLU A 468 12.47 6.98 -14.01
C GLU A 468 12.00 7.07 -12.56
N ILE A 469 12.37 6.09 -11.73
CA ILE A 469 11.89 6.00 -10.34
C ILE A 469 13.04 5.61 -9.41
N GLY A 470 13.07 6.18 -8.20
CA GLY A 470 14.11 5.88 -7.21
C GLY A 470 13.84 6.46 -5.82
N GLY A 471 14.51 5.90 -4.81
CA GLY A 471 14.52 6.41 -3.45
C GLY A 471 13.28 6.06 -2.64
N TYR A 472 12.89 6.96 -1.75
CA TYR A 472 11.83 6.71 -0.77
C TYR A 472 10.46 7.15 -1.28
N PHE A 473 9.44 6.34 -1.01
CA PHE A 473 8.05 6.61 -1.37
C PHE A 473 7.11 6.46 -0.17
N THR A 474 6.01 7.19 -0.18
CA THR A 474 4.96 7.12 0.85
C THR A 474 3.58 7.02 0.22
N GLY A 475 2.63 6.38 0.90
CA GLY A 475 1.27 6.19 0.42
C GLY A 475 1.09 4.93 -0.42
N ARG A 476 -0.05 4.82 -1.09
CA ARG A 476 -0.53 3.57 -1.69
C ARG A 476 -0.92 3.81 -3.14
N GLY A 477 -0.32 3.04 -4.05
CA GLY A 477 -0.61 3.22 -5.47
C GLY A 477 -0.01 2.21 -6.44
N THR A 478 -0.44 2.32 -7.70
CA THR A 478 0.07 1.56 -8.84
C THR A 478 0.58 2.50 -9.91
N ILE A 479 1.84 2.33 -10.32
CA ILE A 479 2.45 3.01 -11.47
C ILE A 479 2.30 2.12 -12.69
N ILE A 480 1.51 2.56 -13.65
CA ILE A 480 1.32 1.93 -14.96
C ILE A 480 2.18 2.68 -15.97
N SER A 481 2.93 1.95 -16.80
CA SER A 481 3.78 2.54 -17.85
C SER A 481 3.64 1.80 -19.17
N ASP A 482 3.35 2.54 -20.24
CA ASP A 482 3.37 2.02 -21.61
C ASP A 482 4.80 1.66 -22.06
N LYS A 483 5.79 2.43 -21.61
CA LYS A 483 7.23 2.19 -21.88
C LYS A 483 7.90 1.46 -20.72
N ALA A 484 9.22 1.30 -20.82
CA ALA A 484 10.02 0.80 -19.72
C ALA A 484 9.90 1.69 -18.47
N ILE A 485 9.98 1.04 -17.31
CA ILE A 485 10.17 1.70 -16.02
C ILE A 485 11.66 1.58 -15.71
N GLU A 486 12.34 2.70 -15.49
CA GLU A 486 13.76 2.76 -15.18
C GLU A 486 13.95 2.95 -13.67
N VAL A 487 14.38 1.90 -12.97
CA VAL A 487 14.66 1.94 -11.53
C VAL A 487 16.10 2.42 -11.35
N ASN A 488 16.21 3.71 -11.04
CA ASN A 488 17.47 4.45 -10.97
C ASN A 488 18.11 4.45 -9.58
N SER A 489 17.39 4.02 -8.54
CA SER A 489 17.93 3.70 -7.22
C SER A 489 16.95 2.83 -6.43
N SER A 490 17.37 2.34 -5.27
CA SER A 490 16.54 1.46 -4.44
C SER A 490 15.19 2.11 -4.09
N LEU A 491 14.10 1.36 -4.21
CA LEU A 491 12.73 1.79 -3.90
C LEU A 491 12.36 1.33 -2.49
N ILE A 492 12.21 2.29 -1.58
CA ILE A 492 12.08 2.04 -0.14
C ILE A 492 10.79 2.67 0.40
N LYS A 493 10.00 1.89 1.14
CA LYS A 493 8.80 2.36 1.83
C LYS A 493 9.20 3.32 2.96
N ALA A 494 8.58 4.49 3.02
CA ALA A 494 8.77 5.45 4.11
C ALA A 494 8.01 5.05 5.40
N ASN A 495 6.99 4.20 5.28
CA ASN A 495 6.22 3.62 6.39
C ASN A 495 5.58 2.28 5.99
N GLU A 496 5.19 1.47 6.98
CA GLU A 496 4.62 0.13 6.78
C GLU A 496 3.31 0.12 5.97
N HIS A 497 2.51 1.20 6.06
CA HIS A 497 1.25 1.35 5.32
C HIS A 497 1.46 1.71 3.84
N SER A 498 2.70 1.92 3.39
CA SER A 498 3.00 2.28 2.00
C SER A 498 3.09 1.05 1.11
N SER A 499 2.42 1.10 -0.05
CA SER A 499 2.34 -0.01 -0.99
C SER A 499 2.49 0.49 -2.43
N LEU A 500 3.50 0.00 -3.14
CA LEU A 500 3.76 0.35 -4.53
C LEU A 500 3.69 -0.90 -5.43
N SER A 501 2.96 -0.76 -6.53
CA SER A 501 2.94 -1.73 -7.63
C SER A 501 3.49 -1.08 -8.91
N LEU A 502 4.48 -1.70 -9.56
CA LEU A 502 5.04 -1.29 -10.84
C LEU A 502 4.46 -2.17 -11.96
N VAL A 503 3.90 -1.57 -13.00
CA VAL A 503 3.22 -2.28 -14.10
C VAL A 503 3.73 -1.74 -15.44
N SER A 504 4.76 -2.37 -16.01
CA SER A 504 5.23 -2.06 -17.37
C SER A 504 4.46 -2.91 -18.39
N LEU A 505 3.49 -2.31 -19.08
CA LEU A 505 2.48 -2.99 -19.89
C LEU A 505 3.06 -3.67 -21.14
N TRP A 506 4.06 -3.06 -21.78
CA TRP A 506 4.56 -3.52 -23.09
C TRP A 506 6.08 -3.72 -23.13
N ASN A 507 6.77 -3.54 -21.99
CA ASN A 507 8.22 -3.39 -21.95
C ASN A 507 8.87 -4.07 -20.72
N GLU A 508 10.19 -3.93 -20.63
CA GLU A 508 11.00 -4.37 -19.51
C GLU A 508 11.03 -3.35 -18.37
N VAL A 509 11.31 -3.81 -17.14
CA VAL A 509 11.77 -2.93 -16.06
C VAL A 509 13.30 -2.91 -16.11
N ILE A 510 13.88 -1.72 -16.26
CA ILE A 510 15.31 -1.50 -16.44
C ILE A 510 15.94 -1.16 -15.09
N LEU A 511 17.01 -1.86 -14.73
CA LEU A 511 17.71 -1.75 -13.45
C LEU A 511 19.10 -1.15 -13.68
N THR A 512 19.36 0.08 -13.20
CA THR A 512 20.60 0.80 -13.55
C THR A 512 21.67 0.76 -12.47
N GLU A 513 21.30 0.90 -11.20
CA GLU A 513 22.22 0.86 -10.06
C GLU A 513 22.78 -0.55 -9.82
N GLN A 514 24.00 -0.63 -9.28
CA GLN A 514 24.73 -1.91 -9.16
C GLN A 514 23.98 -2.91 -8.27
N ASP A 515 23.59 -2.47 -7.07
CA ASP A 515 22.84 -3.24 -6.08
C ASP A 515 21.52 -2.51 -5.78
N LEU A 516 20.38 -3.19 -5.97
CA LEU A 516 19.04 -2.60 -5.80
C LEU A 516 18.15 -3.36 -4.81
N LEU A 517 17.57 -2.64 -3.85
CA LEU A 517 16.42 -3.06 -3.04
C LEU A 517 15.14 -2.46 -3.64
N ILE A 518 14.14 -3.30 -3.94
CA ILE A 518 12.84 -2.86 -4.48
C ILE A 518 11.73 -3.37 -3.56
N GLN A 519 11.15 -2.50 -2.74
CA GLN A 519 10.02 -2.81 -1.86
C GLN A 519 8.67 -2.60 -2.57
N ALA A 520 8.49 -3.24 -3.72
CA ALA A 520 7.31 -3.09 -4.57
C ALA A 520 6.92 -4.41 -5.24
N ALA A 521 5.64 -4.54 -5.57
CA ALA A 521 5.16 -5.54 -6.53
C ALA A 521 5.61 -5.15 -7.95
N VAL A 522 6.12 -6.11 -8.74
CA VAL A 522 6.70 -5.81 -10.07
C VAL A 522 6.09 -6.69 -11.15
N TYR A 523 5.27 -6.08 -12.00
CA TYR A 523 4.91 -6.61 -13.32
C TYR A 523 5.80 -6.00 -14.41
N ALA A 524 6.56 -6.86 -15.08
CA ALA A 524 7.47 -6.49 -16.16
C ALA A 524 7.26 -7.44 -17.35
N ARG A 525 6.43 -7.04 -18.32
CA ARG A 525 6.04 -7.95 -19.42
C ARG A 525 7.24 -8.60 -20.11
N LYS A 526 8.23 -7.81 -20.52
CA LYS A 526 9.44 -8.32 -21.21
C LYS A 526 10.53 -8.84 -20.26
N GLY A 527 10.27 -8.94 -18.96
CA GLY A 527 11.23 -9.34 -17.93
C GLY A 527 12.00 -8.15 -17.32
N LEU A 528 12.95 -8.46 -16.44
CA LEU A 528 13.88 -7.47 -15.89
C LEU A 528 15.13 -7.37 -16.76
N LYS A 529 15.62 -6.15 -16.95
CA LYS A 529 16.80 -5.86 -17.78
C LYS A 529 17.86 -5.09 -17.01
N LYS A 530 19.03 -5.70 -16.80
CA LYS A 530 20.16 -5.01 -16.19
C LYS A 530 20.81 -4.00 -17.15
N ARG A 531 21.19 -2.86 -16.59
CA ARG A 531 21.95 -1.78 -17.25
C ARG A 531 22.98 -1.20 -16.25
N GLY A 532 23.85 -2.06 -15.75
CA GLY A 532 24.78 -1.76 -14.64
C GLY A 532 24.45 -2.52 -13.35
N CYS A 533 23.21 -3.03 -13.23
CA CYS A 533 22.77 -3.82 -12.09
C CYS A 533 23.33 -5.25 -12.08
N ASP A 534 24.12 -5.58 -11.06
CA ASP A 534 24.65 -6.91 -10.80
C ASP A 534 23.76 -7.69 -9.83
N LYS A 535 23.09 -7.00 -8.88
CA LYS A 535 22.22 -7.61 -7.86
C LYS A 535 20.90 -6.87 -7.68
N VAL A 536 19.80 -7.62 -7.56
CA VAL A 536 18.50 -7.07 -7.18
C VAL A 536 17.79 -7.94 -6.15
N PHE A 537 17.24 -7.30 -5.11
CA PHE A 537 16.37 -7.91 -4.12
C PHE A 537 14.98 -7.25 -4.16
N ILE A 538 13.96 -8.02 -4.53
CA ILE A 538 12.55 -7.57 -4.57
C ILE A 538 11.83 -8.06 -3.32
N LEU A 539 11.26 -7.14 -2.53
CA LEU A 539 10.30 -7.43 -1.46
C LEU A 539 8.90 -7.08 -1.99
N GLY A 540 8.15 -8.11 -2.41
CA GLY A 540 6.97 -7.96 -3.26
C GLY A 540 6.71 -9.24 -4.05
N ASN A 541 6.36 -9.10 -5.33
CA ASN A 541 6.32 -10.22 -6.28
C ASN A 541 7.00 -9.85 -7.60
N LEU A 542 7.36 -10.86 -8.39
CA LEU A 542 7.76 -10.70 -9.79
C LEU A 542 6.78 -11.43 -10.72
N VAL A 543 6.16 -10.68 -11.62
CA VAL A 543 5.24 -11.19 -12.64
C VAL A 543 5.78 -10.80 -14.00
N VAL A 544 6.00 -11.78 -14.88
CA VAL A 544 6.62 -11.58 -16.20
C VAL A 544 5.89 -12.39 -17.25
N GLU A 545 5.90 -11.93 -18.50
CA GLU A 545 5.57 -12.82 -19.62
C GLU A 545 6.76 -13.77 -19.84
N GLU A 546 7.95 -13.20 -20.08
CA GLU A 546 9.20 -13.94 -20.29
C GLU A 546 10.21 -13.57 -19.19
N LEU A 547 10.88 -14.57 -18.62
CA LEU A 547 11.87 -14.36 -17.55
C LEU A 547 13.18 -13.81 -18.09
N LYS A 548 13.62 -14.28 -19.27
CA LYS A 548 14.86 -13.86 -19.96
C LYS A 548 16.06 -13.77 -19.02
N ARG A 549 16.39 -14.87 -18.33
CA ARG A 549 17.45 -14.91 -17.29
C ARG A 549 18.80 -14.30 -17.70
N SER A 550 19.14 -14.29 -19.00
CA SER A 550 20.34 -13.66 -19.56
C SER A 550 20.36 -12.12 -19.52
N GLN A 551 19.20 -11.48 -19.44
CA GLN A 551 19.04 -10.02 -19.34
C GLN A 551 18.87 -9.55 -17.90
N MET A 552 18.58 -10.46 -16.95
CA MET A 552 18.45 -10.15 -15.53
C MET A 552 19.82 -9.94 -14.84
N PRO A 553 19.86 -9.26 -13.67
CA PRO A 553 21.01 -9.24 -12.76
C PRO A 553 21.60 -10.62 -12.47
N SER A 554 22.90 -10.70 -12.22
CA SER A 554 23.59 -11.96 -11.91
C SER A 554 23.14 -12.55 -10.59
N ASP A 555 22.85 -11.71 -9.61
CA ASP A 555 22.20 -12.08 -8.35
C ASP A 555 20.76 -11.55 -8.37
N PHE A 556 19.80 -12.47 -8.29
CA PHE A 556 18.39 -12.14 -8.18
C PHE A 556 17.82 -12.82 -6.95
N SER A 557 17.13 -12.06 -6.10
CA SER A 557 16.37 -12.63 -4.99
C SER A 557 15.01 -11.92 -4.87
N CYS A 558 13.94 -12.69 -4.64
CA CYS A 558 12.61 -12.13 -4.44
C CYS A 558 11.93 -12.78 -3.24
N ARG A 559 11.47 -11.94 -2.30
CA ARG A 559 10.71 -12.33 -1.11
C ARG A 559 9.28 -11.84 -1.24
N PHE A 560 8.34 -12.76 -1.13
CA PHE A 560 6.91 -12.48 -1.12
C PHE A 560 6.56 -11.46 -0.03
N ASP A 561 5.81 -10.41 -0.36
CA ASP A 561 5.23 -9.47 0.61
C ASP A 561 3.73 -9.79 0.81
N TYR A 562 3.34 -10.23 2.01
CA TYR A 562 1.97 -10.58 2.34
C TYR A 562 0.97 -9.44 2.09
N ASN A 563 1.41 -8.19 2.27
CA ASN A 563 0.54 -7.01 2.18
C ASN A 563 0.12 -6.69 0.72
N ILE A 564 0.62 -7.42 -0.28
CA ILE A 564 0.17 -7.28 -1.68
C ILE A 564 -1.14 -8.04 -1.96
N LYS A 565 -1.55 -8.94 -1.08
CA LYS A 565 -2.82 -9.68 -1.20
C LYS A 565 -4.01 -8.84 -0.74
N ASN A 566 -5.14 -9.04 -1.40
CA ASN A 566 -6.38 -8.35 -1.11
C ASN A 566 -7.31 -9.28 -0.30
N HIS A 567 -7.13 -9.29 1.02
CA HIS A 567 -7.82 -10.23 1.91
C HIS A 567 -9.24 -9.76 2.20
N MET A 568 -9.38 -8.75 3.05
CA MET A 568 -10.66 -8.15 3.44
C MET A 568 -10.90 -6.84 2.68
N VAL A 569 -10.49 -6.82 1.41
CA VAL A 569 -10.63 -5.68 0.49
C VAL A 569 -9.69 -4.50 0.85
N ASP A 570 -8.65 -4.79 1.61
CA ASP A 570 -7.66 -3.86 2.16
C ASP A 570 -6.89 -3.05 1.10
N ASN A 571 -6.84 -3.52 -0.15
CA ASN A 571 -6.21 -2.83 -1.28
C ASN A 571 -7.16 -1.93 -2.09
N ILE A 572 -8.35 -1.61 -1.58
CA ILE A 572 -9.07 -0.44 -2.09
C ILE A 572 -8.34 0.83 -1.63
N PHE A 573 -8.14 1.75 -2.57
CA PHE A 573 -7.72 3.11 -2.28
C PHE A 573 -8.70 4.11 -2.91
N GLY A 574 -9.13 5.09 -2.12
CA GLY A 574 -9.94 6.22 -2.58
C GLY A 574 -9.10 7.48 -2.69
N ASN A 575 -9.05 8.06 -3.88
CA ASN A 575 -8.33 9.32 -4.10
C ASN A 575 -9.31 10.47 -4.41
N VAL A 576 -9.01 11.62 -3.80
CA VAL A 576 -9.65 12.91 -4.08
C VAL A 576 -8.56 13.87 -4.57
N PRO A 577 -8.42 14.10 -5.89
CA PRO A 577 -7.40 14.96 -6.45
C PRO A 577 -7.55 16.40 -5.97
N ASP A 578 -6.44 17.12 -5.80
CA ASP A 578 -6.51 18.46 -5.21
C ASP A 578 -7.16 19.49 -6.14
N LYS A 579 -7.17 19.23 -7.46
CA LYS A 579 -7.81 20.06 -8.50
C LYS A 579 -9.33 20.08 -8.35
N PHE A 580 -9.89 21.28 -8.26
CA PHE A 580 -11.32 21.53 -8.23
C PHE A 580 -11.96 21.41 -9.62
N LEU A 581 -13.11 20.75 -9.73
CA LEU A 581 -13.99 20.85 -10.91
C LEU A 581 -14.85 22.11 -10.87
N TYR A 582 -15.26 22.51 -9.67
CA TYR A 582 -16.20 23.60 -9.44
C TYR A 582 -15.92 24.30 -8.11
N TYR A 583 -16.09 25.63 -8.08
CA TYR A 583 -16.02 26.47 -6.89
C TYR A 583 -17.09 27.56 -6.98
N ARG A 584 -17.87 27.74 -5.91
CA ARG A 584 -18.90 28.79 -5.82
C ARG A 584 -18.98 29.34 -4.40
N SER A 585 -18.98 30.66 -4.25
CA SER A 585 -19.37 31.30 -2.98
C SER A 585 -20.89 31.43 -2.90
N LEU A 586 -21.48 30.92 -1.82
CA LEU A 586 -22.92 30.90 -1.60
C LEU A 586 -23.33 32.13 -0.77
N LYS A 587 -24.23 32.96 -1.31
CA LYS A 587 -24.55 34.29 -0.74
C LYS A 587 -25.52 34.28 0.45
N LYS A 588 -26.11 33.13 0.79
CA LYS A 588 -26.89 32.83 2.01
C LYS A 588 -27.24 31.34 2.00
N ILE A 589 -27.01 30.64 3.10
CA ILE A 589 -27.61 29.34 3.45
C ILE A 589 -28.02 29.46 4.92
N ASN A 590 -29.23 29.09 5.29
CA ASN A 590 -29.60 29.01 6.71
C ASN A 590 -29.02 27.72 7.30
N HIS A 591 -28.60 27.74 8.57
CA HIS A 591 -28.01 26.54 9.20
C HIS A 591 -29.01 25.36 9.29
N LEU A 592 -30.31 25.64 9.19
CA LEU A 592 -31.39 24.66 9.10
C LEU A 592 -31.36 23.90 7.76
N ASP A 593 -31.13 24.59 6.62
CA ASP A 593 -31.11 23.95 5.29
C ASP A 593 -30.03 22.84 5.16
N LEU A 594 -28.96 22.93 5.96
CA LEU A 594 -27.87 21.95 6.05
C LEU A 594 -28.16 20.75 6.97
N LEU A 595 -29.24 20.82 7.76
CA LEU A 595 -29.66 19.77 8.71
C LEU A 595 -31.00 19.14 8.27
N ASP A 596 -31.90 19.93 7.70
CA ASP A 596 -33.23 19.48 7.22
C ASP A 596 -33.15 18.53 6.03
N GLY A 597 -32.02 18.47 5.32
CA GLY A 597 -31.73 17.44 4.32
C GLY A 597 -31.78 16.00 4.86
N MET A 598 -31.62 15.82 6.17
CA MET A 598 -31.74 14.51 6.84
C MET A 598 -33.20 14.10 7.13
N SER A 599 -34.19 14.93 6.84
CA SER A 599 -35.60 14.69 7.23
C SER A 599 -36.37 13.70 6.34
N THR A 600 -35.81 13.30 5.19
CA THR A 600 -36.42 12.33 4.26
C THR A 600 -35.84 10.91 4.39
N VAL A 601 -35.77 10.40 5.60
CA VAL A 601 -35.69 8.95 5.84
C VAL A 601 -37.05 8.33 5.50
N PRO A 602 -37.16 7.38 4.56
CA PRO A 602 -38.37 6.58 4.41
C PRO A 602 -38.60 5.79 5.69
N LYS A 603 -39.74 5.99 6.35
CA LYS A 603 -40.11 5.13 7.48
C LYS A 603 -40.61 3.78 6.94
N LEU A 604 -39.85 2.73 7.31
CA LEU A 604 -40.06 1.30 7.03
C LEU A 604 -39.72 0.86 5.60
#